data_AF-A0A382PD57-F1
#
_entry.id   AF-A0A382PD57-F1
#
_cell.length_a   1.000
_cell.length_b   1.000
_cell.length_c   1.000
_cell.angle_alpha   90.00
_cell.angle_beta   90.00
_cell.angle_gamma   90.00
#
_symmetry.space_group_name_H-M   'P 1'
#
loop_
_entity.id
_entity.type
_entity.pdbx_description
1 polymer ?
#
loop_
_entity_poly.entity_id
_entity_poly.type
_entity_poly.pdbx_seq_one_letter_code
_entity_poly.pdbx_strand_id
1 'polypeptide(L)'
;MNNEAASIKADASANKLLKKINYLYVDSKGYWKARQPDGSSYEIKHCYDFFTVINTIGDALPQSQKNEMVAFFMKELKTDKWMRALSESDENAVFSIRPDHQWNGAYTAWPSQALLALFKSGYKNEALDWIEGLAHSANQGPFGQAHFSETIVDEDAGGARKSPADQPFHCDWICSSNGNWINVLFEGIFGLKPTVFNGISANPILEDVELLGLKYQGTIYDVTKDGLKSRE
;
A
#
# COMPACT_ATOMS: atom_id res chain seq x y z
N MET A 1 26.27 -23.39 -12.94
CA MET A 1 26.28 -22.92 -14.35
C MET A 1 24.86 -22.70 -14.91
N ASN A 2 23.91 -23.63 -14.78
CA ASN A 2 22.55 -23.45 -15.36
C ASN A 2 21.70 -22.35 -14.66
N ASN A 3 21.90 -22.13 -13.36
CA ASN A 3 21.13 -21.13 -12.60
C ASN A 3 21.57 -19.68 -12.87
N GLU A 4 22.85 -19.47 -13.19
CA GLU A 4 23.40 -18.14 -13.44
C GLU A 4 22.94 -17.57 -14.78
N ALA A 5 22.99 -18.38 -15.84
CA ALA A 5 22.45 -18.01 -17.15
C ALA A 5 20.93 -17.76 -17.12
N ALA A 6 20.19 -18.55 -16.33
CA ALA A 6 18.76 -18.32 -16.10
C ALA A 6 18.50 -17.00 -15.36
N SER A 7 19.30 -16.68 -14.34
CA SER A 7 19.22 -15.40 -13.61
C SER A 7 19.44 -14.21 -14.54
N ILE A 8 20.52 -14.22 -15.32
CA ILE A 8 20.85 -13.14 -16.27
C ILE A 8 19.70 -12.90 -17.27
N LYS A 9 19.08 -13.98 -17.76
CA LYS A 9 17.93 -13.87 -18.67
C LYS A 9 16.68 -13.29 -18.00
N ALA A 10 16.45 -13.65 -16.74
CA ALA A 10 15.35 -13.08 -15.94
C ALA A 10 15.57 -11.58 -15.72
N ASP A 11 16.77 -11.16 -15.35
CA ASP A 11 17.14 -9.76 -15.15
C ASP A 11 16.96 -8.92 -16.42
N ALA A 12 17.41 -9.44 -17.56
CA ALA A 12 17.21 -8.79 -18.86
C ALA A 12 15.71 -8.62 -19.20
N SER A 13 14.89 -9.61 -18.85
CA SER A 13 13.44 -9.58 -19.08
C SER A 13 12.75 -8.57 -18.15
N ALA A 14 13.13 -8.54 -16.87
CA ALA A 14 12.65 -7.56 -15.90
C ALA A 14 12.99 -6.13 -16.35
N ASN A 15 14.23 -5.88 -16.77
CA ASN A 15 14.66 -4.58 -17.29
C ASN A 15 13.86 -4.13 -18.52
N LYS A 16 13.49 -5.07 -19.41
CA LYS A 16 12.63 -4.78 -20.56
C LYS A 16 11.21 -4.41 -20.14
N LEU A 17 10.66 -5.06 -19.12
CA LEU A 17 9.33 -4.74 -18.58
C LEU A 17 9.34 -3.38 -17.88
N LEU A 18 10.34 -3.08 -17.05
CA LEU A 18 10.50 -1.79 -16.39
C LEU A 18 10.51 -0.62 -17.39
N LYS A 19 11.25 -0.76 -18.50
CA LYS A 19 11.24 0.24 -19.58
C LYS A 19 9.86 0.44 -20.20
N LYS A 20 9.07 -0.63 -20.35
CA LYS A 20 7.70 -0.55 -20.90
C LYS A 20 6.71 0.07 -19.91
N ILE A 21 6.85 -0.23 -18.62
CA ILE A 21 6.05 0.39 -17.57
C ILE A 21 6.36 1.89 -17.53
N ASN A 22 7.64 2.27 -17.49
CA ASN A 22 8.03 3.69 -17.47
C ASN A 22 7.66 4.45 -18.76
N TYR A 23 7.55 3.78 -19.90
CA TYR A 23 7.03 4.41 -21.11
C TYR A 23 5.58 4.92 -20.96
N LEU A 24 4.80 4.30 -20.07
CA LEU A 24 3.41 4.71 -19.79
C LEU A 24 3.32 5.72 -18.63
N TYR A 25 4.43 6.06 -17.99
CA TYR A 25 4.44 7.04 -16.89
C TYR A 25 4.06 8.42 -17.42
N VAL A 26 3.30 9.18 -16.62
CA VAL A 26 2.98 10.56 -16.94
C VAL A 26 3.92 11.47 -16.16
N ASP A 27 4.85 12.10 -16.88
CA ASP A 27 5.90 12.93 -16.29
C ASP A 27 5.32 13.96 -15.30
N SER A 28 5.89 13.99 -14.09
CA SER A 28 5.51 14.91 -13.01
C SER A 28 4.07 14.78 -12.50
N LYS A 29 3.41 13.65 -12.74
CA LYS A 29 2.04 13.40 -12.26
C LYS A 29 1.90 12.33 -11.18
N GLY A 30 2.84 11.40 -11.07
CA GLY A 30 2.80 10.35 -10.05
C GLY A 30 1.90 9.16 -10.37
N TYR A 31 1.42 9.03 -11.61
CA TYR A 31 0.57 7.92 -12.08
C TYR A 31 0.85 7.58 -13.56
N TRP A 32 0.24 6.50 -14.07
CA TRP A 32 0.47 5.98 -15.41
C TRP A 32 -0.76 6.11 -16.32
N LYS A 33 -0.52 5.94 -17.62
CA LYS A 33 -1.55 5.72 -18.64
C LYS A 33 -1.86 4.24 -18.79
N ALA A 34 -3.12 3.91 -19.00
CA ALA A 34 -3.55 2.61 -19.49
C ALA A 34 -3.76 2.65 -21.01
N ARG A 35 -3.13 1.71 -21.73
CA ARG A 35 -3.34 1.55 -23.19
C ARG A 35 -4.55 0.66 -23.45
N GLN A 36 -5.36 1.06 -24.42
CA GLN A 36 -6.52 0.31 -24.88
C GLN A 36 -6.22 -0.59 -26.09
N PRO A 37 -7.07 -1.60 -26.36
CA PRO A 37 -6.91 -2.47 -27.53
C PRO A 37 -6.88 -1.73 -28.88
N ASP A 38 -7.53 -0.56 -28.98
CA ASP A 38 -7.55 0.28 -30.19
C ASP A 38 -6.31 1.17 -30.36
N GLY A 39 -5.36 1.12 -29.41
CA GLY A 39 -4.14 1.92 -29.42
C GLY A 39 -4.25 3.27 -28.72
N SER A 40 -5.44 3.70 -28.32
CA SER A 40 -5.63 4.88 -27.47
C SER A 40 -5.06 4.65 -26.06
N SER A 41 -4.91 5.74 -25.30
CA SER A 41 -4.47 5.66 -23.90
C SER A 41 -5.14 6.72 -23.04
N TYR A 42 -5.50 6.35 -21.81
CA TYR A 42 -6.09 7.25 -20.82
C TYR A 42 -5.21 7.31 -19.59
N GLU A 43 -5.12 8.48 -18.97
CA GLU A 43 -4.52 8.63 -17.64
C GLU A 43 -5.44 7.97 -16.61
N ILE A 44 -4.89 7.15 -15.72
CA ILE A 44 -5.65 6.48 -14.67
C ILE A 44 -5.10 6.91 -13.32
N LYS A 45 -5.87 7.70 -12.59
CA LYS A 45 -5.49 8.31 -11.31
C LYS A 45 -5.86 7.41 -10.13
N HIS A 46 -5.50 6.13 -10.22
CA HIS A 46 -5.88 5.10 -9.25
C HIS A 46 -4.73 4.80 -8.27
N CYS A 47 -5.08 4.44 -7.03
CA CYS A 47 -4.13 4.12 -5.96
C CYS A 47 -3.23 2.90 -6.25
N TYR A 48 -3.62 2.07 -7.22
CA TYR A 48 -2.87 0.86 -7.58
C TYR A 48 -1.47 1.20 -8.03
N ASP A 49 -1.33 2.24 -8.85
CA ASP A 49 -0.02 2.71 -9.31
C ASP A 49 0.87 3.05 -8.12
N PHE A 50 0.33 3.74 -7.11
CA PHE A 50 1.09 4.16 -5.94
C PHE A 50 1.67 2.96 -5.19
N PHE A 51 0.81 2.16 -4.54
CA PHE A 51 1.34 1.14 -3.63
C PHE A 51 1.91 -0.06 -4.37
N THR A 52 1.35 -0.46 -5.53
CA THR A 52 1.83 -1.64 -6.24
C THR A 52 3.25 -1.41 -6.73
N VAL A 53 3.50 -0.26 -7.34
CA VAL A 53 4.83 0.06 -7.89
C VAL A 53 5.84 0.25 -6.76
N ILE A 54 5.53 1.06 -5.74
CA ILE A 54 6.47 1.30 -4.64
C ILE A 54 6.80 0.00 -3.89
N ASN A 55 5.79 -0.81 -3.56
CA ASN A 55 6.00 -2.01 -2.74
C ASN A 55 6.68 -3.15 -3.50
N THR A 56 6.66 -3.15 -4.85
CA THR A 56 7.25 -4.23 -5.66
C THR A 56 8.55 -3.83 -6.37
N ILE A 57 8.57 -2.68 -7.03
CA ILE A 57 9.69 -2.23 -7.88
C ILE A 57 10.20 -0.83 -7.50
N GLY A 58 9.84 -0.32 -6.31
CA GLY A 58 10.20 1.02 -5.86
C GLY A 58 11.72 1.27 -5.84
N ASP A 59 12.52 0.24 -5.55
CA ASP A 59 13.99 0.32 -5.57
C ASP A 59 14.57 0.56 -6.97
N ALA A 60 13.82 0.19 -8.03
CA ALA A 60 14.21 0.44 -9.41
C ALA A 60 13.79 1.83 -9.92
N LEU A 61 13.02 2.60 -9.13
CA LEU A 61 12.56 3.92 -9.52
C LEU A 61 13.52 5.03 -9.06
N PRO A 62 13.71 6.08 -9.88
CA PRO A 62 14.34 7.31 -9.42
C PRO A 62 13.59 7.90 -8.21
N GLN A 63 14.33 8.53 -7.29
CA GLN A 63 13.71 9.16 -6.11
C GLN A 63 12.72 10.27 -6.49
N SER A 64 12.96 11.00 -7.59
CA SER A 64 12.04 12.02 -8.10
C SER A 64 10.67 11.44 -8.42
N GLN A 65 10.64 10.29 -9.11
CA GLN A 65 9.39 9.61 -9.47
C GLN A 65 8.64 9.13 -8.22
N LYS A 66 9.34 8.56 -7.23
CA LYS A 66 8.73 8.19 -5.95
C LYS A 66 8.11 9.40 -5.23
N ASN A 67 8.79 10.54 -5.23
CA ASN A 67 8.27 11.77 -4.65
C ASN A 67 7.02 12.28 -5.39
N GLU A 68 6.99 12.21 -6.72
CA GLU A 68 5.82 12.56 -7.52
C GLU A 68 4.62 11.66 -7.19
N MET A 69 4.83 10.35 -7.06
CA MET A 69 3.79 9.39 -6.66
C MET A 69 3.24 9.66 -5.26
N VAL A 70 4.12 9.93 -4.28
CA VAL A 70 3.70 10.30 -2.92
C VAL A 70 2.94 11.61 -2.94
N ALA A 71 3.42 12.63 -3.65
CA ALA A 71 2.73 13.91 -3.75
C ALA A 71 1.32 13.76 -4.33
N PHE A 72 1.16 12.94 -5.38
CA PHE A 72 -0.15 12.61 -5.93
C PHE A 72 -1.04 11.90 -4.92
N PHE A 73 -0.54 10.85 -4.26
CA PHE A 73 -1.31 10.10 -3.26
C PHE A 73 -1.80 11.00 -2.12
N MET A 74 -0.89 11.79 -1.53
CA MET A 74 -1.20 12.69 -0.41
C MET A 74 -2.22 13.76 -0.79
N LYS A 75 -2.16 14.25 -2.03
CA LYS A 75 -3.04 15.31 -2.52
C LYS A 75 -4.43 14.80 -2.92
N GLU A 76 -4.49 13.67 -3.62
CA GLU A 76 -5.68 13.26 -4.36
C GLU A 76 -6.41 12.06 -3.74
N LEU A 77 -5.69 11.21 -3.00
CA LEU A 77 -6.21 9.90 -2.58
C LEU A 77 -6.28 9.73 -1.07
N LYS A 78 -5.26 10.15 -0.32
CA LYS A 78 -5.26 10.09 1.15
C LYS A 78 -6.40 10.93 1.71
N THR A 79 -7.08 10.41 2.71
CA THR A 79 -7.92 11.19 3.62
C THR A 79 -7.44 11.02 5.06
N ASP A 80 -8.12 11.60 6.04
CA ASP A 80 -7.67 11.55 7.43
C ASP A 80 -7.97 10.19 8.06
N LYS A 81 -9.13 9.59 7.75
CA LYS A 81 -9.58 8.32 8.34
C LYS A 81 -9.44 7.12 7.41
N TRP A 82 -9.23 7.37 6.11
CA TRP A 82 -9.14 6.34 5.08
C TRP A 82 -8.41 6.87 3.84
N MET A 83 -8.83 6.42 2.66
CA MET A 83 -8.39 6.92 1.37
C MET A 83 -9.46 6.71 0.29
N ARG A 84 -9.22 7.30 -0.87
CA ARG A 84 -9.92 7.05 -2.12
C ARG A 84 -9.10 6.10 -2.99
N ALA A 85 -9.79 5.20 -3.67
CA ALA A 85 -9.19 4.31 -4.65
C ALA A 85 -8.82 5.04 -5.95
N LEU A 86 -9.67 5.98 -6.35
CA LEU A 86 -9.57 6.73 -7.59
C LEU A 86 -9.66 8.23 -7.27
N SER A 87 -8.88 9.08 -7.93
CA SER A 87 -9.02 10.54 -7.77
C SER A 87 -10.41 10.97 -8.24
N GLU A 88 -11.00 11.95 -7.53
CA GLU A 88 -12.24 12.61 -7.95
C GLU A 88 -12.11 13.30 -9.32
N SER A 89 -10.88 13.63 -9.73
CA SER A 89 -10.60 14.26 -11.02
C SER A 89 -10.36 13.25 -12.16
N ASP A 90 -10.47 11.94 -11.90
CA ASP A 90 -10.37 10.93 -12.95
C ASP A 90 -11.60 10.95 -13.86
N GLU A 91 -11.42 10.69 -15.14
CA GLU A 91 -12.54 10.64 -16.10
C GLU A 91 -13.53 9.50 -15.79
N ASN A 92 -13.08 8.45 -15.10
CA ASN A 92 -13.91 7.33 -14.66
C ASN A 92 -14.46 7.50 -13.25
N ALA A 93 -14.22 8.65 -12.60
CA ALA A 93 -14.95 9.00 -11.39
C ALA A 93 -16.45 8.91 -11.67
N VAL A 94 -17.23 8.51 -10.68
CA VAL A 94 -18.70 8.34 -10.73
C VAL A 94 -19.26 7.26 -11.69
N PHE A 95 -18.43 6.50 -12.41
CA PHE A 95 -18.92 5.38 -13.23
C PHE A 95 -19.49 4.23 -12.39
N SER A 96 -19.02 4.11 -11.15
CA SER A 96 -19.54 3.19 -10.15
C SER A 96 -19.67 3.90 -8.81
N ILE A 97 -20.61 3.44 -7.99
CA ILE A 97 -20.80 3.90 -6.61
C ILE A 97 -20.23 2.92 -5.58
N ARG A 98 -19.66 1.79 -6.03
CA ARG A 98 -19.03 0.81 -5.15
C ARG A 98 -17.74 1.41 -4.56
N PRO A 99 -17.65 1.58 -3.22
CA PRO A 99 -16.53 2.27 -2.61
C PRO A 99 -15.22 1.47 -2.65
N ASP A 100 -15.24 0.18 -2.98
CA ASP A 100 -14.02 -0.61 -3.02
C ASP A 100 -13.06 -0.20 -4.15
N HIS A 101 -13.52 0.45 -5.24
CA HIS A 101 -12.68 0.78 -6.41
C HIS A 101 -12.84 2.22 -6.91
N GLN A 102 -13.47 3.10 -6.12
CA GLN A 102 -13.92 4.40 -6.62
C GLN A 102 -13.48 5.57 -5.76
N TRP A 103 -13.80 6.76 -6.23
CA TRP A 103 -13.50 8.03 -5.56
C TRP A 103 -14.12 8.19 -4.17
N ASN A 104 -15.17 7.43 -3.86
CA ASN A 104 -15.90 7.53 -2.60
C ASN A 104 -15.38 6.61 -1.48
N GLY A 105 -14.30 5.87 -1.69
CA GLY A 105 -13.74 4.99 -0.66
C GLY A 105 -12.59 4.14 -1.17
N ALA A 106 -12.24 3.09 -0.42
CA ALA A 106 -11.28 2.10 -0.89
C ALA A 106 -11.52 0.72 -0.30
N TYR A 107 -11.05 -0.29 -1.03
CA TYR A 107 -10.94 -1.67 -0.57
C TYR A 107 -10.01 -1.79 0.64
N THR A 108 -10.36 -2.64 1.60
CA THR A 108 -9.75 -2.63 2.94
C THR A 108 -8.25 -2.96 3.01
N ALA A 109 -7.68 -3.60 1.99
CA ALA A 109 -6.24 -3.87 1.96
C ALA A 109 -5.42 -2.67 1.46
N TRP A 110 -6.04 -1.71 0.78
CA TRP A 110 -5.29 -0.65 0.10
C TRP A 110 -4.73 0.42 1.03
N PRO A 111 -5.41 0.84 2.12
CA PRO A 111 -4.80 1.77 3.06
C PRO A 111 -3.53 1.21 3.69
N SER A 112 -3.49 -0.07 4.07
CA SER A 112 -2.26 -0.69 4.59
C SER A 112 -1.15 -0.79 3.53
N GLN A 113 -1.49 -1.10 2.28
CA GLN A 113 -0.52 -1.10 1.17
C GLN A 113 0.04 0.31 0.90
N ALA A 114 -0.83 1.33 0.89
CA ALA A 114 -0.43 2.73 0.68
C ALA A 114 0.43 3.26 1.83
N LEU A 115 0.07 2.88 3.06
CA LEU A 115 0.85 3.21 4.25
C LEU A 115 2.25 2.58 4.20
N LEU A 116 2.35 1.30 3.79
CA LEU A 116 3.64 0.64 3.57
C LEU A 116 4.46 1.36 2.47
N ALA A 117 3.79 1.83 1.42
CA ALA A 117 4.44 2.57 0.35
C ALA A 117 5.00 3.93 0.84
N LEU A 118 4.31 4.63 1.75
CA LEU A 118 4.84 5.83 2.40
C LEU A 118 6.12 5.51 3.19
N PHE A 119 6.12 4.46 4.01
CA PHE A 119 7.32 4.03 4.73
C PHE A 119 8.48 3.70 3.79
N LYS A 120 8.24 2.91 2.73
CA LYS A 120 9.26 2.54 1.72
C LYS A 120 9.77 3.75 0.92
N SER A 121 8.97 4.80 0.82
CA SER A 121 9.34 6.05 0.13
C SER A 121 10.06 7.06 1.03
N GLY A 122 10.17 6.79 2.33
CA GLY A 122 10.84 7.65 3.31
C GLY A 122 9.94 8.66 4.03
N TYR A 123 8.62 8.64 3.79
CA TYR A 123 7.63 9.56 4.37
C TYR A 123 7.08 8.99 5.68
N LYS A 124 7.99 8.75 6.63
CA LYS A 124 7.68 8.02 7.86
C LYS A 124 6.75 8.79 8.78
N ASN A 125 6.96 10.11 8.91
CA ASN A 125 6.16 10.93 9.82
C ASN A 125 4.72 11.01 9.32
N GLU A 126 4.54 11.24 8.02
CA GLU A 126 3.22 11.28 7.37
C GLU A 126 2.50 9.94 7.47
N ALA A 127 3.24 8.83 7.39
CA ALA A 127 2.71 7.50 7.61
C ALA A 127 2.25 7.30 9.06
N LEU A 128 3.08 7.66 10.04
CA LEU A 128 2.75 7.54 11.46
C LEU A 128 1.56 8.40 11.86
N ASP A 129 1.51 9.65 11.38
CA ASP A 129 0.40 10.57 11.63
C ASP A 129 -0.93 10.03 11.06
N TRP A 130 -0.88 9.31 9.94
CA TRP A 130 -2.07 8.75 9.30
C TRP A 130 -2.58 7.46 9.97
N ILE A 131 -1.70 6.67 10.60
CA ILE A 131 -2.07 5.40 11.25
C ILE A 131 -3.17 5.59 12.29
N GLU A 132 -3.11 6.66 13.08
CA GLU A 132 -4.10 6.92 14.12
C GLU A 132 -5.51 7.09 13.53
N GLY A 133 -5.62 7.86 12.45
CA GLY A 133 -6.87 8.05 11.73
C GLY A 133 -7.43 6.74 11.16
N LEU A 134 -6.57 5.91 10.58
CA LEU A 134 -6.93 4.59 10.04
C LEU A 134 -7.40 3.62 11.13
N ALA A 135 -6.76 3.66 12.30
CA ALA A 135 -7.03 2.73 13.39
C ALA A 135 -8.45 2.84 13.94
N HIS A 136 -9.06 4.03 13.93
CA HIS A 136 -10.43 4.20 14.40
C HIS A 136 -11.46 3.37 13.60
N SER A 137 -11.19 3.05 12.33
CA SER A 137 -12.07 2.20 11.52
C SER A 137 -12.20 0.77 12.10
N ALA A 138 -11.23 0.33 12.92
CA ALA A 138 -11.31 -0.94 13.63
C ALA A 138 -12.32 -0.95 14.79
N ASN A 139 -12.84 0.20 15.22
CA ASN A 139 -13.89 0.28 16.26
C ASN A 139 -15.24 -0.30 15.79
N GLN A 140 -15.41 -0.52 14.48
CA GLN A 140 -16.60 -1.12 13.86
C GLN A 140 -16.52 -2.67 13.78
N GLY A 141 -15.57 -3.28 14.50
CA GLY A 141 -15.29 -4.71 14.45
C GLY A 141 -14.38 -5.10 13.27
N PRO A 142 -14.45 -6.35 12.78
CA PRO A 142 -13.65 -6.78 11.64
C PRO A 142 -13.88 -5.89 10.42
N PHE A 143 -12.82 -5.55 9.69
CA PHE A 143 -12.94 -4.78 8.46
C PHE A 143 -13.81 -5.50 7.42
N GLY A 144 -14.77 -4.77 6.85
CA GLY A 144 -15.50 -5.20 5.66
C GLY A 144 -14.66 -5.11 4.40
N GLN A 145 -15.23 -5.49 3.26
CA GLN A 145 -14.57 -5.40 1.96
C GLN A 145 -14.11 -3.96 1.63
N ALA A 146 -14.94 -2.98 1.97
CA ALA A 146 -14.73 -1.59 1.63
C ALA A 146 -15.17 -0.67 2.77
N HIS A 147 -14.54 0.49 2.86
CA HIS A 147 -15.02 1.59 3.69
C HIS A 147 -15.14 2.83 2.80
N PHE A 148 -16.16 3.63 3.06
CA PHE A 148 -16.30 4.94 2.44
C PHE A 148 -15.23 5.88 3.00
N SER A 149 -14.76 6.81 2.18
CA SER A 149 -14.03 7.95 2.72
C SER A 149 -14.98 8.77 3.58
N GLU A 150 -14.47 9.20 4.74
CA GLU A 150 -15.13 10.11 5.66
C GLU A 150 -15.46 11.47 5.04
N THR A 151 -14.82 11.81 3.91
CA THR A 151 -15.12 13.02 3.14
C THR A 151 -16.45 12.92 2.37
N ILE A 152 -16.98 11.71 2.18
CA ILE A 152 -18.20 11.44 1.39
C ILE A 152 -19.34 10.92 2.26
N VAL A 153 -19.04 10.05 3.22
CA VAL A 153 -20.03 9.48 4.14
C VAL A 153 -19.56 9.69 5.57
N ASP A 154 -20.47 10.16 6.43
CA ASP A 154 -20.18 10.37 7.85
C ASP A 154 -19.50 9.15 8.48
N GLU A 155 -18.55 9.44 9.37
CA GLU A 155 -17.83 8.45 10.15
C GLU A 155 -18.79 7.51 10.92
N ASP A 156 -18.27 6.35 11.29
CA ASP A 156 -18.88 5.45 12.25
C ASP A 156 -17.83 5.02 13.28
N ALA A 157 -18.18 5.12 14.56
CA ALA A 157 -17.27 4.92 15.69
C ALA A 157 -15.92 5.68 15.58
N GLY A 158 -15.94 6.89 15.00
CA GLY A 158 -14.79 7.78 14.82
C GLY A 158 -13.83 7.41 13.67
N GLY A 159 -14.21 6.40 12.86
CA GLY A 159 -13.44 5.93 11.71
C GLY A 159 -14.26 5.93 10.42
N ALA A 160 -13.62 5.59 9.32
CA ALA A 160 -14.26 5.50 8.03
C ALA A 160 -15.34 4.42 8.02
N ARG A 161 -16.55 4.76 7.56
CA ARG A 161 -17.70 3.87 7.68
C ARG A 161 -17.58 2.68 6.75
N LYS A 162 -17.75 1.47 7.30
CA LYS A 162 -17.85 0.23 6.55
C LYS A 162 -19.00 0.28 5.55
N SER A 163 -18.74 -0.16 4.32
CA SER A 163 -19.78 -0.21 3.29
C SER A 163 -20.81 -1.31 3.60
N PRO A 164 -22.12 -1.05 3.41
CA PRO A 164 -23.15 -2.08 3.51
C PRO A 164 -22.96 -3.21 2.47
N ALA A 165 -23.46 -4.39 2.83
CA ALA A 165 -23.53 -5.54 1.92
C ALA A 165 -24.72 -5.47 0.96
N ASP A 166 -25.73 -4.69 1.32
CA ASP A 166 -26.92 -4.50 0.52
C ASP A 166 -26.66 -3.75 -0.79
N GLN A 167 -27.64 -3.86 -1.69
CA GLN A 167 -27.71 -2.99 -2.85
C GLN A 167 -27.65 -1.51 -2.42
N PRO A 168 -26.92 -0.65 -3.14
CA PRO A 168 -26.24 -0.92 -4.41
C PRO A 168 -24.73 -1.26 -4.30
N PHE A 169 -24.19 -1.39 -3.08
CA PHE A 169 -22.74 -1.43 -2.89
C PHE A 169 -22.13 -2.82 -3.02
N HIS A 170 -22.86 -3.86 -2.58
CA HIS A 170 -22.41 -5.25 -2.69
C HIS A 170 -21.00 -5.48 -2.12
N CYS A 171 -20.76 -4.97 -0.92
CA CYS A 171 -19.48 -5.16 -0.23
C CYS A 171 -19.64 -6.23 0.84
N ASP A 172 -18.76 -7.23 0.84
CA ASP A 172 -18.79 -8.26 1.88
C ASP A 172 -18.61 -7.63 3.26
N TRP A 173 -19.41 -8.09 4.22
CA TRP A 173 -19.42 -7.56 5.59
C TRP A 173 -18.08 -7.79 6.32
N ILE A 174 -17.32 -8.80 5.93
CA ILE A 174 -15.96 -9.09 6.38
C ILE A 174 -15.11 -9.53 5.20
N CYS A 175 -13.85 -9.09 5.14
CA CYS A 175 -12.91 -9.52 4.10
C CYS A 175 -11.54 -9.85 4.70
N SER A 176 -11.02 -11.04 4.39
CA SER A 176 -9.74 -11.55 4.93
C SER A 176 -8.51 -10.74 4.51
N SER A 177 -8.66 -9.88 3.50
CA SER A 177 -7.58 -9.00 3.03
C SER A 177 -7.15 -7.96 4.07
N ASN A 178 -7.94 -7.77 5.13
CA ASN A 178 -7.53 -7.03 6.32
C ASN A 178 -6.30 -7.63 7.03
N GLY A 179 -5.95 -8.90 6.78
CA GLY A 179 -4.70 -9.50 7.25
C GLY A 179 -3.45 -8.73 6.78
N ASN A 180 -3.55 -7.93 5.71
CA ASN A 180 -2.43 -7.17 5.17
C ASN A 180 -1.88 -6.09 6.12
N TRP A 181 -2.64 -5.66 7.12
CA TRP A 181 -2.16 -4.72 8.14
C TRP A 181 -0.91 -5.23 8.89
N ILE A 182 -0.71 -6.56 8.97
CA ILE A 182 0.48 -7.13 9.62
C ILE A 182 1.78 -6.72 8.90
N ASN A 183 1.73 -6.53 7.58
CA ASN A 183 2.91 -6.12 6.79
C ASN A 183 3.34 -4.69 7.13
N VAL A 184 2.40 -3.82 7.52
CA VAL A 184 2.72 -2.46 8.01
C VAL A 184 3.53 -2.56 9.30
N LEU A 185 3.13 -3.44 10.22
CA LEU A 185 3.86 -3.64 11.47
C LEU A 185 5.26 -4.20 11.16
N PHE A 186 5.33 -5.30 10.40
CA PHE A 186 6.58 -6.00 10.14
C PHE A 186 7.55 -5.21 9.27
N GLU A 187 7.14 -4.79 8.07
CA GLU A 187 8.03 -4.13 7.11
C GLU A 187 8.11 -2.61 7.32
N GLY A 188 7.04 -1.97 7.80
CA GLY A 188 6.99 -0.52 8.00
C GLY A 188 7.57 -0.11 9.36
N ILE A 189 6.93 -0.56 10.46
CA ILE A 189 7.27 -0.14 11.82
C ILE A 189 8.55 -0.80 12.33
N PHE A 190 8.67 -2.12 12.21
CA PHE A 190 9.85 -2.85 12.67
C PHE A 190 10.95 -2.95 11.60
N GLY A 191 10.66 -2.55 10.36
CA GLY A 191 11.65 -2.55 9.28
C GLY A 191 12.23 -3.94 9.00
N LEU A 192 11.45 -5.00 9.21
CA LEU A 192 11.90 -6.38 9.05
C LEU A 192 12.25 -6.67 7.61
N LYS A 193 13.45 -7.21 7.40
CA LYS A 193 13.96 -7.64 6.09
C LYS A 193 14.45 -9.07 6.20
N PRO A 194 13.55 -10.07 6.10
CA PRO A 194 13.96 -11.45 5.97
C PRO A 194 14.60 -11.68 4.60
N THR A 195 15.64 -12.50 4.56
CA THR A 195 16.25 -12.95 3.32
C THR A 195 16.16 -14.47 3.23
N VAL A 196 16.53 -15.07 2.11
CA VAL A 196 16.58 -16.54 2.04
C VAL A 196 17.87 -17.07 2.69
N PHE A 197 18.99 -16.37 2.51
CA PHE A 197 20.33 -16.88 2.83
C PHE A 197 21.10 -16.05 3.87
N ASN A 198 20.72 -14.80 4.11
CA ASN A 198 21.45 -13.85 4.95
C ASN A 198 20.69 -13.53 6.25
N GLY A 199 19.83 -14.45 6.69
CA GLY A 199 19.02 -14.29 7.89
C GLY A 199 17.95 -13.20 7.79
N ILE A 200 17.64 -12.60 8.92
CA ILE A 200 16.66 -11.53 9.08
C ILE A 200 17.31 -10.33 9.77
N SER A 201 16.93 -9.12 9.35
CA SER A 201 17.32 -7.86 9.99
C SER A 201 16.09 -7.04 10.34
N ALA A 202 16.25 -6.08 11.25
CA ALA A 202 15.20 -5.14 11.66
C ALA A 202 15.76 -3.71 11.69
N ASN A 203 14.90 -2.73 11.42
CA ASN A 203 15.21 -1.31 11.54
C ASN A 203 13.98 -0.60 12.13
N PRO A 204 13.69 -0.81 13.43
CA PRO A 204 12.51 -0.27 14.07
C PRO A 204 12.53 1.26 14.07
N ILE A 205 11.37 1.87 13.90
CA ILE A 205 11.22 3.34 13.83
C ILE A 205 10.52 3.94 15.05
N LEU A 206 9.97 3.11 15.94
CA LEU A 206 9.32 3.52 17.18
C LEU A 206 10.15 3.02 18.37
N GLU A 207 10.41 3.89 19.34
CA GLU A 207 11.25 3.54 20.51
C GLU A 207 10.51 2.77 21.60
N ASP A 208 9.20 3.00 21.74
CA ASP A 208 8.37 2.48 22.84
C ASP A 208 7.56 1.23 22.44
N VAL A 209 7.90 0.60 21.32
CA VAL A 209 7.17 -0.56 20.77
C VAL A 209 8.13 -1.72 20.54
N GLU A 210 7.73 -2.90 21.01
CA GLU A 210 8.50 -4.13 20.87
C GLU A 210 7.72 -5.19 20.09
N LEU A 211 8.44 -5.98 19.27
CA LEU A 211 7.91 -7.19 18.64
C LEU A 211 8.56 -8.39 19.31
N LEU A 212 7.77 -9.16 20.05
CA LEU A 212 8.26 -10.27 20.83
C LEU A 212 7.91 -11.61 20.19
N GLY A 213 8.83 -12.58 20.24
CA GLY A 213 8.55 -13.95 19.82
C GLY A 213 8.47 -14.16 18.30
N LEU A 214 9.13 -13.31 17.51
CA LEU A 214 9.20 -13.45 16.05
C LEU A 214 9.96 -14.73 15.69
N LYS A 215 9.25 -15.73 15.17
CA LYS A 215 9.87 -16.99 14.73
C LYS A 215 10.33 -16.88 13.27
N TYR A 216 11.61 -17.07 13.03
CA TYR A 216 12.20 -17.08 11.68
C TYR A 216 13.23 -18.22 11.55
N GLN A 217 13.01 -19.12 10.58
CA GLN A 217 13.86 -20.28 10.28
C GLN A 217 14.30 -21.11 11.51
N GLY A 218 13.41 -21.26 12.49
CA GLY A 218 13.67 -22.09 13.69
C GLY A 218 14.22 -21.31 14.89
N THR A 219 14.67 -20.08 14.71
CA THR A 219 15.11 -19.19 15.80
C THR A 219 13.98 -18.23 16.18
N ILE A 220 13.89 -17.88 17.47
CA ILE A 220 12.95 -16.88 17.98
C ILE A 220 13.72 -15.58 18.21
N TYR A 221 13.14 -14.47 17.79
CA TYR A 221 13.73 -13.14 17.91
C TYR A 221 12.77 -12.18 18.60
N ASP A 222 13.36 -11.18 19.26
CA ASP A 222 12.68 -9.99 19.71
C ASP A 222 13.25 -8.77 18.97
N VAL A 223 12.37 -7.84 18.60
CA VAL A 223 12.74 -6.53 18.07
C VAL A 223 12.39 -5.51 19.14
N THR A 224 13.40 -4.76 19.58
CA THR A 224 13.26 -3.63 20.51
C THR A 224 13.86 -2.39 19.85
N LYS A 225 13.86 -1.24 20.51
CA LYS A 225 14.57 -0.05 20.01
C LYS A 225 16.07 -0.27 19.74
N ASP A 226 16.68 -1.25 20.40
CA ASP A 226 18.08 -1.63 20.17
C ASP A 226 18.28 -2.49 18.91
N GLY A 227 17.20 -2.80 18.19
CA GLY A 227 17.18 -3.69 17.04
C GLY A 227 16.76 -5.12 17.38
N LEU A 228 17.16 -6.04 16.50
CA LEU A 228 16.81 -7.47 16.55
C LEU A 228 17.77 -8.24 17.45
N LYS A 229 17.24 -9.03 18.39
CA LYS A 229 18.00 -9.94 19.26
C LYS A 229 17.37 -11.34 19.24
N SER A 230 18.18 -12.39 19.11
CA SER A 230 17.68 -13.76 19.27
C SER A 230 17.38 -14.04 20.74
N ARG A 231 16.27 -14.73 21.02
CA ARG A 231 16.08 -15.40 22.30
C ARG A 231 16.93 -16.65 22.31
N GLU A 232 17.82 -16.79 23.30
CA GLU A 232 18.55 -18.04 23.57
C GLU A 232 17.58 -19.22 23.74
#